data_AF-A0A349J372-F1
#
_entry.id   AF-A0A349J372-F1
#
_cell.length_a   1.000
_cell.length_b   1.000
_cell.length_c   1.000
_cell.angle_alpha   90.00
_cell.angle_beta   90.00
_cell.angle_gamma   90.00
#
_symmetry.space_group_name_H-M   'P 1'
#
loop_
_entity.id
_entity.type
_entity.pdbx_description
1 polymer ?
#
loop_
_entity_poly.entity_id
_entity_poly.type
_entity_poly.pdbx_seq_one_letter_code
_entity_poly.pdbx_strand_id
1 'polypeptide(L)' 'YFKEEAIEYAWQFLTKELEIPSDKLLATVYAEDDEAFDLWRKIAGLSEEKII' A
#
# COMPACT_ATOMS: atom_id res chain seq x y z
N TYR A 1 0.75 15.78 3.35
CA TYR A 1 1.99 15.11 3.76
C TYR A 1 1.83 14.39 5.10
N PHE A 2 1.56 13.08 5.07
CA PHE A 2 2.06 12.20 6.13
C PHE A 2 1.98 10.74 5.69
N LYS A 3 0.79 10.18 5.54
CA LYS A 3 0.60 8.77 5.19
C LYS A 3 0.38 8.53 3.69
N GLU A 4 -0.41 9.37 3.01
CA GLU A 4 -0.72 9.21 1.57
C GLU A 4 0.56 9.24 0.71
N GLU A 5 1.34 10.33 0.78
CA GLU A 5 2.60 10.46 0.03
C GLU A 5 3.63 9.37 0.41
N ALA A 6 3.68 8.94 1.67
CA ALA A 6 4.60 7.88 2.10
C ALA A 6 4.24 6.53 1.47
N ILE A 7 2.96 6.17 1.45
CA ILE A 7 2.46 4.95 0.80
C ILE A 7 2.68 5.03 -0.71
N GLU A 8 2.42 6.19 -1.33
CA GLU A 8 2.66 6.40 -2.76
C GLU A 8 4.13 6.21 -3.13
N TYR A 9 5.06 6.83 -2.40
CA TYR A 9 6.49 6.67 -2.67
C TYR A 9 6.96 5.23 -2.47
N ALA A 10 6.53 4.58 -1.38
CA ALA A 10 6.87 3.17 -1.14
C ALA A 10 6.34 2.28 -2.26
N TRP A 11 5.08 2.46 -2.68
CA TRP A 11 4.47 1.66 -3.73
C TRP A 11 5.11 1.88 -5.10
N GLN A 12 5.38 3.13 -5.47
CA GLN A 12 6.08 3.46 -6.71
C GLN A 12 7.48 2.86 -6.73
N PHE A 13 8.23 2.94 -5.63
CA PHE A 13 9.57 2.37 -5.57
C PHE A 13 9.55 0.85 -5.74
N LEU A 14 8.65 0.13 -5.05
CA LEU A 14 8.56 -1.32 -5.13
C LEU A 14 8.10 -1.81 -6.51
N THR A 15 7.10 -1.14 -7.10
CA THR A 15 6.46 -1.62 -8.35
C THR A 15 7.08 -1.05 -9.62
N LYS A 16 7.63 0.17 -9.60
CA LYS A 16 8.24 0.80 -10.77
C LYS A 16 9.75 0.69 -10.79
N GLU A 17 10.43 1.04 -9.70
CA GLU A 17 11.91 1.04 -9.68
C GLU A 17 12.48 -0.36 -9.50
N LEU A 18 11.85 -1.17 -8.64
CA LEU A 18 12.25 -2.56 -8.42
C LEU A 18 11.49 -3.58 -9.28
N GLU A 19 10.49 -3.12 -10.04
CA GLU A 19 9.65 -3.95 -10.92
C GLU A 19 9.07 -5.20 -10.24
N ILE A 20 8.80 -5.12 -8.93
CA ILE A 20 8.25 -6.24 -8.17
C ILE A 20 6.77 -6.42 -8.57
N PRO A 21 6.34 -7.64 -8.93
CA PRO A 21 4.94 -7.90 -9.23
C PRO A 21 4.06 -7.55 -8.03
N SER A 22 3.08 -6.67 -8.25
CA SER A 22 2.14 -6.22 -7.21
C SER A 22 1.33 -7.37 -6.61
N ASP A 23 1.20 -8.49 -7.33
CA ASP A 23 0.54 -9.69 -6.82
C ASP A 23 1.29 -10.34 -5.65
N LYS A 24 2.59 -10.11 -5.53
CA LYS A 24 3.45 -10.64 -4.46
C LYS A 24 3.58 -9.71 -3.26
N LEU A 25 3.05 -8.49 -3.36
CA LEU A 25 3.09 -7.51 -2.30
C LEU A 25 1.83 -7.62 -1.43
N LEU A 26 2.04 -7.48 -0.12
CA LEU A 26 1.02 -7.49 0.92
C LEU A 26 1.33 -6.36 1.89
N ALA A 27 0.28 -5.67 2.34
CA ALA A 27 0.39 -4.55 3.26
C ALA A 27 -0.22 -4.95 4.59
N THR A 28 0.43 -4.58 5.69
CA THR A 28 -0.12 -4.78 7.03
C THR A 28 -0.37 -3.42 7.66
N VAL A 29 -1.56 -3.21 8.17
CA VAL A 29 -1.97 -1.97 8.84
C VAL A 29 -2.27 -2.25 10.31
N TYR A 30 -2.18 -1.22 11.13
CA TYR A 30 -2.60 -1.36 12.52
C TYR A 30 -4.13 -1.43 12.58
N ALA A 31 -4.70 -2.28 13.44
CA ALA A 31 -6.13 -2.60 13.43
C ALA A 31 -7.06 -1.40 13.70
N GLU A 32 -6.56 -0.35 14.33
CA GLU A 32 -7.30 0.89 14.60
C GLU A 32 -6.96 2.01 13.58
N ASP A 33 -6.13 1.72 12.57
CA ASP A 33 -5.69 2.67 11.53
C ASP A 33 -6.44 2.44 10.20
N ASP A 34 -7.74 2.75 10.24
CA ASP A 34 -8.64 2.69 9.07
C ASP A 34 -8.15 3.61 7.94
N GLU A 35 -7.50 4.72 8.29
CA GLU A 35 -6.93 5.68 7.34
C GLU A 35 -5.86 5.02 6.47
N ALA A 36 -4.93 4.27 7.08
CA ALA A 36 -3.91 3.54 6.33
C ALA A 36 -4.52 2.46 5.43
N PHE A 37 -5.55 1.75 5.90
CA PHE A 37 -6.26 0.74 5.11
C PHE A 37 -6.86 1.33 3.83
N ASP A 38 -7.60 2.43 3.97
CA ASP A 38 -8.23 3.11 2.84
C ASP A 38 -7.20 3.69 1.87
N LEU A 39 -6.08 4.21 2.38
CA LEU A 39 -4.99 4.72 1.56
C LEU A 39 -4.30 3.61 0.75
N TRP A 40 -4.03 2.45 1.36
CA TRP A 40 -3.46 1.30 0.63
C TRP A 40 -4.40 0.81 -0.47
N ARG A 41 -5.71 0.75 -0.20
CA ARG A 41 -6.71 0.40 -1.20
C ARG A 41 -6.74 1.41 -2.35
N LYS A 42 -6.72 2.71 -2.04
CA LYS A 42 -6.83 3.80 -3.02
C LYS A 42 -5.57 3.97 -3.87
N ILE A 43 -4.39 3.89 -3.26
CA ILE A 43 -3.10 4.19 -3.91
C ILE A 43 -2.51 2.96 -4.59
N ALA A 44 -2.47 1.83 -3.89
CA ALA A 44 -1.83 0.62 -4.38
C ALA A 44 -2.80 -0.28 -5.17
N GLY A 45 -4.11 -0.05 -5.06
CA GLY A 45 -5.11 -0.90 -5.70
C GLY A 45 -5.12 -2.33 -5.15
N LEU A 46 -4.59 -2.53 -3.94
CA LEU A 46 -4.57 -3.82 -3.27
C LEU A 46 -6.01 -4.24 -2.93
N SER A 47 -6.31 -5.51 -3.14
CA SER A 47 -7.56 -6.12 -2.68
C SER A 47 -7.57 -6.24 -1.16
N GLU A 48 -8.76 -6.21 -0.54
CA GLU A 48 -8.91 -6.25 0.92
C GLU A 48 -8.23 -7.48 1.55
N GLU A 49 -8.19 -8.60 0.83
CA GLU A 49 -7.47 -9.82 1.23
C GLU A 49 -5.94 -9.66 1.37
N LYS A 50 -5.35 -8.59 0.80
CA LYS A 50 -3.91 -8.29 0.85
C LYS A 50 -3.56 -7.17 1.84
N ILE A 51 -4.55 -6.63 2.54
CA ILE A 51 -4.38 -5.60 3.57
C ILE A 51 -4.81 -6.22 4.90
N ILE A 52 -3.84 -6.51 5.77
CA ILE A 52 -4.01 -7.28 7.02
C ILE A 52 -3.88 -6.39 8.24
#